data_AF-A0A8S4QZ31-F1
#
_entry.id   AF-A0A8S4QZ31-F1
#
_cell.length_a   1.000
_cell.length_b   1.000
_cell.length_c   1.000
_cell.angle_alpha   90.00
_cell.angle_beta   90.00
_cell.angle_gamma   90.00
#
_symmetry.space_group_name_H-M   'P 1'
#
loop_
_entity.id
_entity.type
_entity.pdbx_description
1 polymer ?
#
loop_
_entity_poly.entity_id
_entity_poly.type
_entity_poly.pdbx_seq_one_letter_code
_entity_poly.pdbx_strand_id
1 'polypeptide(L)'
;NDEDSEVILIDFQAPFYGSPVTDLLYFIYTGTDGKFRKAHMNNLRDLYHTELTKMLEYFDFDINDVYPKKVYEKDFEDSLDFGLMVALYLSPFVFTAENYFPDFSKDTIEDISYTMDDRYEERITEIVEEYLQWGIL
;
A
#
# COMPACT_ATOMS: atom_id res chain seq x y z
N ASN A 1 6.47 -7.70 26.98
CA ASN A 1 6.46 -9.00 26.29
C ASN A 1 6.22 -8.73 24.83
N ASP A 2 7.27 -8.29 24.12
CA ASP A 2 7.27 -8.29 22.66
C ASP A 2 7.69 -9.70 22.25
N GLU A 3 6.71 -10.51 21.88
CA GLU A 3 6.96 -11.72 21.12
C GLU A 3 7.26 -11.23 19.69
N ASP A 4 8.49 -11.44 19.22
CA ASP A 4 8.87 -11.26 17.83
C ASP A 4 7.88 -12.07 16.97
N SER A 5 6.91 -11.37 16.38
CA SER A 5 5.90 -12.01 15.55
C SER A 5 6.55 -12.32 14.22
N GLU A 6 6.77 -13.60 13.93
CA GLU A 6 7.22 -14.05 12.62
C GLU A 6 6.13 -13.74 11.59
N VAL A 7 6.48 -12.97 10.55
CA VAL A 7 5.60 -12.63 9.44
C VAL A 7 6.04 -13.40 8.20
N ILE A 8 5.09 -14.04 7.52
CA ILE A 8 5.33 -14.75 6.26
C ILE A 8 4.44 -14.12 5.18
N LEU A 9 5.06 -13.66 4.09
CA LEU A 9 4.33 -13.22 2.90
C LEU A 9 3.74 -14.44 2.19
N ILE A 10 2.45 -14.37 1.89
CA ILE A 10 1.70 -15.40 1.18
C ILE A 10 1.07 -14.81 -0.08
N ASP A 11 0.46 -15.68 -0.89
CA ASP A 11 -0.41 -15.30 -2.00
C ASP A 11 0.24 -14.42 -3.08
N PHE A 12 1.18 -15.01 -3.82
CA PHE A 12 1.89 -14.39 -4.94
C PHE A 12 1.11 -14.46 -6.26
N GLN A 13 -0.21 -14.22 -6.24
CA GLN A 13 -1.05 -14.32 -7.44
C GLN A 13 -1.03 -13.07 -8.33
N ALA A 14 -0.54 -11.93 -7.82
CA ALA A 14 -0.46 -10.66 -8.57
C ALA A 14 0.93 -9.99 -8.62
N PRO A 15 2.07 -10.70 -8.67
CA PRO A 15 3.38 -10.07 -8.82
C PRO A 15 3.50 -9.48 -10.22
N PHE A 16 4.10 -8.30 -10.32
CA PHE A 16 4.45 -7.71 -11.61
C PHE A 16 5.82 -7.04 -11.54
N TYR A 17 6.44 -6.87 -12.70
CA TYR A 17 7.70 -6.16 -12.80
C TYR A 17 7.42 -4.66 -12.87
N GLY A 18 7.84 -3.92 -11.85
CA GLY A 18 7.60 -2.48 -11.73
C GLY A 18 8.51 -1.80 -10.72
N SER A 19 8.22 -0.54 -10.42
CA SER A 19 8.92 0.19 -9.36
C SER A 19 8.58 -0.42 -8.00
N PRO A 20 9.55 -0.69 -7.11
CA PRO A 20 9.29 -1.23 -5.78
C PRO A 20 8.43 -0.31 -4.90
N VAL A 21 8.22 0.94 -5.34
CA VAL A 21 7.35 1.90 -4.66
C VAL A 21 5.87 1.52 -4.76
N THR A 22 5.45 0.82 -5.82
CA THR A 22 4.05 0.39 -5.94
C THR A 22 3.67 -0.56 -4.80
N ASP A 23 4.56 -1.49 -4.44
CA ASP A 23 4.35 -2.42 -3.32
C ASP A 23 4.28 -1.67 -1.98
N LEU A 24 5.14 -0.65 -1.80
CA LEU A 24 5.13 0.20 -0.61
C LEU A 24 3.82 1.00 -0.49
N LEU A 25 3.38 1.64 -1.57
CA LEU A 25 2.15 2.43 -1.60
C LEU A 25 0.93 1.54 -1.39
N TYR A 26 0.90 0.37 -2.02
CA TYR A 26 -0.13 -0.64 -1.79
C TYR A 26 -0.23 -0.95 -0.29
N PHE A 27 0.88 -1.36 0.33
CA PHE A 27 0.92 -1.74 1.74
C PHE A 27 0.48 -0.61 2.67
N ILE A 28 0.96 0.62 2.43
CA ILE A 28 0.62 1.78 3.25
C ILE A 28 -0.87 2.10 3.15
N TYR A 29 -1.42 2.21 1.94
CA TYR A 29 -2.79 2.68 1.76
C TYR A 29 -3.85 1.63 2.12
N THR A 30 -3.55 0.35 2.00
CA THR A 30 -4.46 -0.71 2.48
C THR A 30 -4.31 -0.97 3.98
N GLY A 31 -3.14 -0.73 4.57
CA GLY A 31 -2.81 -1.15 5.93
C GLY A 31 -2.93 -0.08 7.02
N THR A 32 -3.00 1.21 6.68
CA THR A 32 -2.82 2.29 7.67
C THR A 32 -3.92 3.36 7.62
N ASP A 33 -4.24 3.98 8.75
CA ASP A 33 -5.14 5.15 8.81
C ASP A 33 -4.42 6.47 8.50
N GLY A 34 -5.21 7.53 8.27
CA GLY A 34 -4.69 8.85 7.94
C GLY A 34 -3.81 9.44 9.05
N LYS A 35 -4.15 9.18 10.33
CA LYS A 35 -3.35 9.63 11.47
C LYS A 35 -1.95 9.02 11.45
N PHE A 36 -1.84 7.74 11.18
CA PHE A 36 -0.57 7.02 11.08
C PHE A 36 0.25 7.53 9.89
N ARG A 37 -0.36 7.65 8.70
CA ARG A 37 0.33 8.18 7.51
C ARG A 37 0.87 9.59 7.75
N LYS A 38 0.05 10.47 8.32
CA LYS A 38 0.46 11.84 8.67
C LYS A 38 1.66 11.87 9.62
N ALA A 39 1.75 10.94 10.56
CA ALA A 39 2.83 10.87 11.53
C ALA A 39 4.09 10.17 11.01
N HIS A 40 3.95 9.21 10.08
CA HIS A 40 5.00 8.24 9.79
C HIS A 40 5.34 8.04 8.31
N MET A 41 4.65 8.69 7.36
CA MET A 41 4.88 8.49 5.92
C MET A 41 6.36 8.61 5.53
N ASN A 42 7.04 9.68 5.95
CA ASN A 42 8.47 9.87 5.64
C ASN A 42 9.34 8.79 6.29
N ASN A 43 9.03 8.37 7.52
CA ASN A 43 9.77 7.31 8.20
C ASN A 43 9.61 5.97 7.47
N LEU A 44 8.40 5.64 6.99
CA LEU A 44 8.14 4.43 6.21
C LEU A 44 8.92 4.44 4.89
N ARG A 45 8.95 5.59 4.21
CA ARG A 45 9.72 5.77 2.97
C ARG A 45 11.21 5.57 3.19
N ASP A 46 11.78 6.20 4.21
CA ASP A 46 13.20 6.07 4.52
C ASP A 46 13.54 4.65 5.02
N LEU A 47 12.67 4.03 5.83
CA LEU A 47 12.83 2.65 6.28
C LEU A 47 12.84 1.70 5.09
N TYR A 48 11.88 1.81 4.18
CA TYR A 48 11.80 0.94 3.01
C TYR A 48 13.04 1.03 2.13
N HIS A 49 13.48 2.26 1.80
CA HIS A 49 14.70 2.45 1.03
C HIS A 49 15.94 1.90 1.77
N THR A 50 16.01 2.07 3.09
CA THR A 50 17.11 1.54 3.92
C THR A 50 17.17 0.01 3.89
N GLU A 51 16.03 -0.66 4.04
CA GLU A 51 15.98 -2.12 4.00
C GLU A 51 16.21 -2.66 2.57
N LEU A 52 15.74 -1.95 1.55
CA LEU A 52 16.06 -2.27 0.15
C LEU A 52 17.57 -2.18 -0.12
N THR A 53 18.24 -1.14 0.38
CA THR A 53 19.70 -1.02 0.29
C THR A 53 20.39 -2.22 0.90
N LYS A 54 20.05 -2.57 2.15
CA LYS A 54 20.66 -3.71 2.85
C LYS A 54 20.44 -5.03 2.11
N MET A 55 19.25 -5.21 1.53
CA MET A 55 18.92 -6.42 0.78
C MET A 55 19.72 -6.51 -0.51
N LEU A 56 19.91 -5.40 -1.23
CA LEU A 56 20.75 -5.35 -2.43
C LEU A 56 22.23 -5.58 -2.10
N GLU A 57 22.73 -4.94 -1.04
CA GLU A 57 24.11 -5.12 -0.55
C GLU A 57 24.39 -6.57 -0.14
N TYR A 58 23.41 -7.26 0.44
CA TYR A 58 23.51 -8.68 0.78
C TYR A 58 23.77 -9.57 -0.46
N PHE A 59 23.33 -9.14 -1.63
CA PHE A 59 23.60 -9.80 -2.92
C PHE A 59 24.72 -9.13 -3.72
N ASP A 60 25.58 -8.35 -3.06
CA ASP A 60 26.73 -7.65 -3.65
C ASP A 60 26.35 -6.60 -4.74
N PHE A 61 25.15 -6.00 -4.66
CA PHE A 61 24.74 -4.88 -5.51
C PHE A 61 24.85 -3.54 -4.78
N ASP A 62 25.40 -2.51 -5.45
CA ASP A 62 25.34 -1.12 -4.98
C ASP A 62 24.01 -0.49 -5.41
N ILE A 63 23.20 -0.04 -4.44
CA ILE A 63 21.93 0.61 -4.71
C ILE A 63 22.08 1.87 -5.58
N ASN A 64 23.21 2.57 -5.50
CA ASN A 64 23.44 3.77 -6.31
C ASN A 64 23.62 3.46 -7.80
N ASP A 65 23.95 2.22 -8.16
CA ASP A 65 24.07 1.79 -9.55
C ASP A 65 22.73 1.26 -10.10
N VAL A 66 21.92 0.62 -9.26
CA VAL A 66 20.68 -0.05 -9.70
C VAL A 66 19.42 0.78 -9.47
N TYR A 67 19.31 1.47 -8.33
CA TYR A 67 18.12 2.19 -7.94
C TYR A 67 18.44 3.37 -6.99
N PRO A 68 19.12 4.43 -7.49
CA PRO A 68 19.57 5.54 -6.66
C PRO A 68 18.42 6.23 -5.91
N LYS A 69 18.70 6.78 -4.71
CA LYS A 69 17.69 7.46 -3.88
C LYS A 69 16.86 8.50 -4.63
N LYS A 70 17.49 9.27 -5.53
CA LYS A 70 16.80 10.28 -6.35
C LYS A 70 15.76 9.67 -7.29
N VAL A 71 16.05 8.48 -7.85
CA VAL A 71 15.08 7.74 -8.68
C VAL A 71 13.95 7.23 -7.80
N TYR A 72 14.26 6.64 -6.65
CA TYR A 72 13.26 6.20 -5.68
C TYR A 72 12.31 7.32 -5.24
N GLU A 73 12.84 8.49 -4.88
CA GLU A 73 12.03 9.65 -4.47
C GLU A 73 11.10 10.12 -5.59
N LYS A 74 11.63 10.16 -6.82
CA LYS A 74 10.84 10.52 -8.00
C LYS A 74 9.75 9.48 -8.29
N ASP A 75 10.09 8.20 -8.27
CA ASP A 75 9.14 7.11 -8.49
C ASP A 75 8.02 7.14 -7.45
N PHE A 76 8.33 7.52 -6.21
CA PHE A 76 7.32 7.70 -5.17
C PHE A 76 6.35 8.83 -5.48
N GLU A 77 6.85 10.00 -5.88
CA GLU A 77 6.01 11.13 -6.28
C GLU A 77 5.17 10.80 -7.51
N ASP A 78 5.79 10.18 -8.53
CA ASP A 78 5.15 9.82 -9.79
C ASP A 78 4.11 8.68 -9.63
N SER A 79 4.15 7.92 -8.52
CA SER A 79 3.22 6.80 -8.26
C SER A 79 2.11 7.12 -7.25
N LEU A 80 1.98 8.37 -6.79
CA LEU A 80 0.93 8.73 -5.83
C LEU A 80 -0.48 8.48 -6.40
N ASP A 81 -0.70 8.68 -7.69
CA ASP A 81 -1.96 8.35 -8.36
C ASP A 81 -2.31 6.85 -8.25
N PHE A 82 -1.32 5.97 -8.35
CA PHE A 82 -1.47 4.54 -8.09
C PHE A 82 -1.88 4.29 -6.63
N GLY A 83 -1.25 4.98 -5.67
CA GLY A 83 -1.62 4.90 -4.25
C GLY A 83 -3.10 5.25 -4.01
N LEU A 84 -3.59 6.32 -4.65
CA LEU A 84 -5.00 6.71 -4.60
C LEU A 84 -5.91 5.66 -5.25
N MET A 85 -5.53 5.18 -6.44
CA MET A 85 -6.31 4.18 -7.16
C MET A 85 -6.45 2.90 -6.33
N VAL A 86 -5.37 2.39 -5.75
CA VAL A 86 -5.38 1.20 -4.89
C VAL A 86 -6.25 1.44 -3.66
N ALA A 87 -6.10 2.59 -2.99
CA ALA A 87 -6.94 2.96 -1.86
C ALA A 87 -8.43 2.88 -2.20
N LEU A 88 -8.86 3.54 -3.29
CA LEU A 88 -10.26 3.59 -3.67
C LEU A 88 -10.79 2.23 -4.13
N TYR A 89 -9.99 1.47 -4.89
CA TYR A 89 -10.41 0.20 -5.48
C TYR A 89 -10.43 -0.94 -4.45
N LEU A 90 -9.48 -0.97 -3.52
CA LEU A 90 -9.35 -2.07 -2.56
C LEU A 90 -10.03 -1.83 -1.21
N SER A 91 -10.28 -0.58 -0.82
CA SER A 91 -10.99 -0.30 0.45
C SER A 91 -12.30 -1.08 0.60
N PRO A 92 -13.16 -1.24 -0.44
CA PRO A 92 -14.32 -2.13 -0.38
C PRO A 92 -13.99 -3.53 0.14
N PHE A 93 -12.93 -4.15 -0.39
CA PHE A 93 -12.51 -5.50 -0.04
C PHE A 93 -11.87 -5.57 1.35
N VAL A 94 -11.04 -4.58 1.70
CA VAL A 94 -10.36 -4.48 2.99
C VAL A 94 -11.36 -4.30 4.14
N PHE A 95 -12.44 -3.55 3.90
CA PHE A 95 -13.47 -3.24 4.88
C PHE A 95 -14.78 -4.01 4.67
N THR A 96 -14.77 -5.07 3.86
CA THR A 96 -15.93 -5.96 3.73
C THR A 96 -16.18 -6.65 5.08
N ALA A 97 -17.40 -6.58 5.60
CA ALA A 97 -17.75 -7.26 6.84
C ALA A 97 -17.55 -8.78 6.72
N GLU A 98 -16.96 -9.41 7.76
CA GLU A 98 -16.55 -10.82 7.76
C GLU A 98 -17.65 -11.80 7.34
N ASN A 99 -18.91 -11.43 7.55
CA ASN A 99 -20.08 -12.26 7.28
C ASN A 99 -20.47 -12.30 5.79
N TYR A 100 -19.80 -11.54 4.93
CA TYR A 100 -20.17 -11.34 3.53
C TYR A 100 -18.96 -11.23 2.61
N PHE A 101 -18.05 -12.20 2.68
CA PHE A 101 -16.99 -12.31 1.67
C PHE A 101 -17.58 -12.93 0.37
N PRO A 102 -17.47 -12.24 -0.78
CA PRO A 102 -18.01 -12.76 -2.04
C PRO A 102 -17.29 -14.04 -2.47
N ASP A 103 -18.03 -15.02 -2.99
CA ASP A 103 -17.42 -16.20 -3.57
C ASP A 103 -17.06 -15.87 -5.01
N PHE A 104 -15.84 -15.36 -5.23
CA PHE A 104 -15.35 -14.98 -6.56
C PHE A 104 -15.27 -16.16 -7.56
N SER A 105 -15.50 -17.41 -7.12
CA SER A 105 -15.64 -18.55 -8.03
C SER A 105 -17.06 -18.73 -8.58
N LYS A 106 -18.06 -18.06 -7.97
CA LYS A 106 -19.48 -18.18 -8.30
C LYS A 106 -20.13 -16.85 -8.65
N ASP A 107 -19.71 -15.76 -8.02
CA ASP A 107 -20.32 -14.45 -8.14
C ASP A 107 -19.62 -13.62 -9.22
N THR A 108 -20.40 -12.94 -10.07
CA THR A 108 -19.84 -11.95 -11.01
C THR A 108 -19.64 -10.62 -10.29
N ILE A 109 -18.71 -9.78 -10.77
CA ILE A 109 -18.42 -8.47 -10.17
C ILE A 109 -19.68 -7.61 -9.99
N GLU A 110 -20.67 -7.78 -10.88
CA GLU A 110 -21.95 -7.07 -10.89
C GLU A 110 -22.90 -7.54 -9.78
N ASP A 111 -22.77 -8.78 -9.32
CA ASP A 111 -23.64 -9.41 -8.32
C ASP A 111 -23.12 -9.23 -6.88
N ILE A 112 -21.91 -8.69 -6.73
CA ILE A 112 -21.29 -8.51 -5.41
C ILE A 112 -21.89 -7.29 -4.70
N SER A 113 -22.74 -7.55 -3.70
CA SER A 113 -23.18 -6.52 -2.76
C SER A 113 -22.26 -6.49 -1.53
N TYR A 114 -21.57 -5.39 -1.28
CA TYR A 114 -20.74 -5.28 -0.09
C TYR A 114 -21.53 -4.69 1.08
N THR A 115 -21.42 -5.32 2.25
CA THR A 115 -21.71 -4.62 3.52
C THR A 115 -20.39 -4.13 4.07
N MET A 116 -20.20 -2.81 4.09
CA MET A 116 -18.96 -2.20 4.57
C MET A 116 -18.98 -2.05 6.08
N ASP A 117 -17.82 -2.25 6.69
CA ASP A 117 -17.52 -1.85 8.07
C ASP A 117 -17.57 -0.32 8.23
N ASP A 118 -17.94 0.14 9.42
CA ASP A 118 -18.09 1.57 9.75
C ASP A 118 -16.82 2.41 9.47
N ARG A 119 -15.63 1.79 9.50
CA ARG A 119 -14.34 2.44 9.21
C ARG A 119 -14.16 2.81 7.74
N TYR A 120 -14.94 2.24 6.83
CA TYR A 120 -14.78 2.45 5.39
C TYR A 120 -14.94 3.93 5.01
N GLU A 121 -16.02 4.57 5.47
CA GLU A 121 -16.33 5.96 5.12
C GLU A 121 -15.25 6.92 5.65
N GLU A 122 -14.84 6.72 6.92
CA GLU A 122 -13.76 7.48 7.53
C GLU A 122 -12.45 7.30 6.73
N ARG A 123 -12.07 6.06 6.41
CA ARG A 123 -10.82 5.78 5.69
C ARG A 123 -10.77 6.44 4.32
N ILE A 124 -11.84 6.33 3.54
CA ILE A 124 -11.91 6.96 2.21
C ILE A 124 -11.86 8.48 2.33
N THR A 125 -12.58 9.05 3.30
CA THR A 125 -12.60 10.50 3.51
C THR A 125 -11.19 11.03 3.85
N GLU A 126 -10.49 10.38 4.78
CA GLU A 126 -9.11 10.74 5.13
C GLU A 126 -8.17 10.73 3.92
N ILE A 127 -8.29 9.70 3.06
CA ILE A 127 -7.45 9.57 1.86
C ILE A 127 -7.77 10.68 0.85
N VAL A 128 -9.05 10.93 0.57
CA VAL A 128 -9.43 12.00 -0.37
C VAL A 128 -8.96 13.36 0.13
N GLU A 129 -9.13 13.65 1.42
CA GLU A 129 -8.65 14.90 2.03
C GLU A 129 -7.12 15.05 1.95
N GLU A 130 -6.38 13.97 2.16
CA GLU A 130 -4.91 13.94 2.05
C GLU A 130 -4.47 14.31 0.63
N TYR A 131 -5.08 13.72 -0.40
CA TYR A 131 -4.74 14.00 -1.80
C TYR A 131 -5.14 15.41 -2.26
N LEU A 132 -6.27 15.93 -1.76
CA LEU A 132 -6.67 17.33 -1.97
C LEU A 132 -5.68 18.30 -1.33
N GLN A 133 -5.21 18.01 -0.12
CA GLN A 133 -4.21 18.84 0.57
C GLN A 133 -2.87 18.87 -0.18
N TRP A 134 -2.51 17.77 -0.86
CA TRP A 134 -1.31 17.69 -1.69
C TRP A 134 -1.48 18.32 -3.07
N GLY A 135 -2.71 18.69 -3.47
CA GLY A 135 -3.01 19.27 -4.77
C GLY A 135 -2.90 18.27 -5.94
N ILE A 136 -3.06 16.98 -5.65
CA ILE A 136 -3.06 15.90 -6.64
C ILE A 136 -4.47 15.70 -7.21
N LEU A 137 -5.50 15.91 -6.38
CA LEU A 137 -6.91 16.04 -6.76
C LEU A 137 -7.31 17.51 -6.75
#